data_AF-A9U7V2-F1
#
_entry.id   AF-A9U7V2-F1
#
_cell.length_a   1.000
_cell.length_b   1.000
_cell.length_c   1.000
_cell.angle_alpha   90.00
_cell.angle_beta   90.00
_cell.angle_gamma   90.00
#
_symmetry.space_group_name_H-M   'P 1'
#
loop_
_entity.id
_entity.type
_entity.pdbx_description
1 polymer ?
#
loop_
_entity_poly.entity_id
_entity_poly.type
_entity_poly.pdbx_seq_one_letter_code
_entity_poly.pdbx_strand_id
1 'polypeptide(L)'
;MGILNLTPDSFSDGGLYLDPEKALKQARTLVAEGADLLDLGAESTRPGAEPVPVEEEKRRLLPVLEAVLELGVPVSVDTRKPEVAEEALKLGAHLINDVTGLRDERMVALCARYGVAAVVMHMPVPDPQAMMAHAHYGDVVAEVKTFLKAQAENALRAGVPQ
;
A
#
# COMPACT_ATOMS: atom_id res chain seq x y z
N MET A 1 -1.75 -6.26 11.40
CA MET A 1 -1.29 -5.15 10.55
C MET A 1 -1.77 -3.84 11.17
N GLY A 2 -0.84 -2.98 11.62
CA GLY A 2 -1.14 -1.63 12.09
C GLY A 2 -1.00 -0.62 10.95
N ILE A 3 -1.98 0.26 10.79
CA ILE A 3 -2.03 1.22 9.66
C ILE A 3 -1.40 2.54 10.10
N LEU A 4 -0.42 3.04 9.33
CA LEU A 4 0.23 4.33 9.53
C LEU A 4 0.00 5.23 8.31
N ASN A 5 -1.01 6.11 8.40
CA ASN A 5 -1.36 7.04 7.32
C ASN A 5 -0.52 8.33 7.43
N LEU A 6 0.25 8.65 6.39
CA LEU A 6 1.12 9.82 6.27
C LEU A 6 0.46 10.93 5.45
N THR A 7 -0.87 11.05 5.57
CA THR A 7 -1.68 12.04 4.84
C THR A 7 -2.09 13.20 5.75
N PRO A 8 -2.16 14.45 5.24
CA PRO A 8 -2.69 15.59 5.99
C PRO A 8 -4.12 15.39 6.50
N ASP A 9 -4.94 14.62 5.77
CA ASP A 9 -6.38 14.51 5.99
C ASP A 9 -6.79 13.23 6.75
N SER A 10 -5.86 12.60 7.49
CA SER A 10 -6.21 11.40 8.26
C SER A 10 -7.23 11.75 9.36
N PHE A 11 -8.48 11.38 9.10
CA PHE A 11 -9.68 11.57 9.94
C PHE A 11 -9.55 11.22 11.44
N SER A 12 -8.51 10.50 11.85
CA SER A 12 -8.21 10.20 13.26
C SER A 12 -7.20 11.18 13.88
N ASP A 13 -6.32 11.80 13.09
CA ASP A 13 -5.08 12.43 13.62
C ASP A 13 -4.72 13.79 12.97
N GLY A 14 -5.62 14.43 12.21
CA GLY A 14 -5.54 15.88 11.90
C GLY A 14 -4.21 16.39 11.31
N GLY A 15 -3.56 15.62 10.42
CA GLY A 15 -2.34 16.03 9.73
C GLY A 15 -1.06 15.98 10.59
N LEU A 16 -1.11 15.30 11.73
CA LEU A 16 -0.01 15.15 12.68
C LEU A 16 1.22 14.41 12.13
N TYR A 17 1.15 13.69 11.01
CA TYR A 17 2.22 12.79 10.52
C TYR A 17 3.08 13.33 9.36
N LEU A 18 3.00 14.62 9.03
CA LEU A 18 4.04 15.26 8.22
C LEU A 18 5.37 15.42 8.97
N ASP A 19 5.33 15.25 10.29
CA ASP A 19 6.49 15.22 11.17
C ASP A 19 6.95 13.75 11.35
N PRO A 20 8.12 13.36 10.80
CA PRO A 20 8.61 11.98 10.89
C PRO A 20 8.68 11.45 12.33
N GLU A 21 8.95 12.31 13.32
CA GLU A 21 9.02 11.92 14.73
C GLU A 21 7.66 11.46 15.27
N LYS A 22 6.58 12.13 14.86
CA LYS A 22 5.22 11.76 15.26
C LYS A 22 4.78 10.46 14.60
N ALA A 23 5.12 10.28 13.32
CA ALA A 23 4.85 9.04 12.61
C ALA A 23 5.60 7.86 13.25
N LEU A 24 6.87 8.06 13.60
CA LEU A 24 7.68 7.06 14.29
C LEU A 24 7.15 6.74 15.69
N LYS A 25 6.71 7.75 16.45
CA LYS A 25 6.06 7.54 17.75
C LYS A 25 4.82 6.67 17.61
N GLN A 26 3.98 6.94 16.60
CA GLN A 26 2.78 6.13 16.34
C GLN A 26 3.15 4.71 15.92
N ALA A 27 4.16 4.53 15.06
CA ALA A 27 4.67 3.21 14.69
C ALA A 27 5.10 2.40 15.93
N ARG A 28 5.84 3.03 16.86
CA ARG A 28 6.23 2.39 18.13
C ARG A 28 5.03 2.00 18.99
N THR A 29 4.01 2.86 19.06
CA THR A 29 2.75 2.54 19.76
C THR A 29 2.09 1.30 19.14
N LEU A 30 1.91 1.27 17.82
CA LEU A 30 1.30 0.15 17.11
C LEU A 30 2.05 -1.17 17.36
N VAL A 31 3.39 -1.13 17.31
CA VAL A 31 4.24 -2.30 17.63
C VAL A 31 4.07 -2.73 19.09
N ALA A 32 4.04 -1.79 20.04
CA ALA A 32 3.83 -2.08 21.45
C ALA A 32 2.44 -2.65 21.76
N GLU A 33 1.43 -2.27 20.97
CA GLU A 33 0.06 -2.82 21.01
C GLU A 33 -0.06 -4.19 20.32
N GLY A 34 1.03 -4.72 19.74
CA GLY A 34 1.09 -6.06 19.16
C GLY A 34 0.87 -6.13 17.65
N ALA A 35 1.12 -5.04 16.91
CA ALA A 35 1.10 -5.11 15.44
C ALA A 35 2.28 -5.94 14.90
N ASP A 36 1.99 -7.08 14.26
CA ASP A 36 3.00 -7.94 13.62
C ASP A 36 3.58 -7.38 12.30
N LEU A 37 2.95 -6.34 11.75
CA LEU A 37 3.25 -5.72 10.46
C LEU A 37 2.74 -4.28 10.50
N LEU A 38 3.50 -3.34 9.96
CA LEU A 38 3.06 -1.97 9.74
C LEU A 38 2.75 -1.75 8.26
N ASP A 39 1.69 -1.02 7.95
CA ASP A 39 1.32 -0.65 6.58
C ASP A 39 1.33 0.88 6.44
N LEU A 40 2.24 1.39 5.60
CA LEU A 40 2.50 2.80 5.44
C LEU A 40 1.87 3.31 4.15
N GLY A 41 0.91 4.23 4.27
CA GLY A 41 0.24 4.87 3.14
C GLY A 41 0.42 6.39 3.15
N ALA A 42 0.91 6.96 2.05
CA ALA A 42 1.12 8.41 1.92
C ALA A 42 0.11 9.10 0.98
N GLU A 43 -0.76 8.31 0.33
CA GLU A 43 -1.90 8.75 -0.47
C GLU A 43 -3.20 8.17 0.12
N SER A 44 -4.24 9.00 0.24
CA SER A 44 -5.55 8.51 0.65
C SER A 44 -6.27 7.89 -0.56
N THR A 45 -6.78 6.68 -0.39
CA THR A 45 -7.60 5.96 -1.37
C THR A 45 -9.09 6.01 -1.05
N ARG A 46 -9.48 6.88 -0.10
CA ARG A 46 -10.89 7.06 0.27
C ARG A 46 -11.69 7.70 -0.87
N PRO A 47 -13.00 7.39 -0.98
CA PRO A 47 -13.86 8.06 -1.96
C PRO A 47 -13.77 9.58 -1.85
N GLY A 48 -13.52 10.25 -2.98
CA GLY A 48 -13.40 11.71 -3.06
C GLY A 48 -12.04 12.28 -2.64
N ALA A 49 -11.06 11.45 -2.30
CA ALA A 49 -9.67 11.91 -2.12
C ALA A 49 -9.06 12.29 -3.47
N GLU A 50 -8.30 13.38 -3.49
CA GLU A 50 -7.54 13.79 -4.67
C GLU A 50 -6.22 13.03 -4.75
N PRO A 51 -5.85 12.48 -5.93
CA PRO A 51 -4.55 11.87 -6.13
C PRO A 51 -3.42 12.85 -5.83
N VAL A 52 -2.35 12.35 -5.21
CA VAL A 52 -1.13 13.13 -5.01
C VAL A 52 -0.10 12.79 -6.09
N PRO A 53 0.70 13.76 -6.57
CA PRO A 53 1.81 13.48 -7.46
C PRO A 53 2.82 12.49 -6.84
N VAL A 54 3.48 11.69 -7.68
CA VAL A 54 4.53 10.71 -7.26
C VAL A 54 5.53 11.32 -6.29
N GLU A 55 6.06 12.50 -6.61
CA GLU A 55 7.10 13.15 -5.81
C GLU A 55 6.58 13.61 -4.44
N GLU A 56 5.30 13.98 -4.34
CA GLU A 56 4.70 14.34 -3.06
C GLU A 56 4.46 13.11 -2.18
N GLU A 57 4.04 11.98 -2.76
CA GLU A 57 3.91 10.71 -2.05
C GLU A 57 5.26 10.24 -1.51
N LYS A 58 6.31 10.27 -2.35
CA LYS A 58 7.69 9.96 -1.93
C LYS A 58 8.17 10.86 -0.80
N ARG A 59 7.95 12.18 -0.92
CA ARG A 59 8.36 13.17 0.09
C ARG A 59 7.76 12.88 1.47
N ARG A 60 6.53 12.37 1.51
CA ARG A 60 5.83 11.97 2.75
C ARG A 60 6.31 10.62 3.26
N LEU A 61 6.47 9.64 2.36
CA LEU A 61 6.72 8.26 2.70
C LEU A 61 8.17 7.99 3.12
N LEU A 62 9.13 8.35 2.29
CA LEU A 62 10.51 7.83 2.38
C LEU A 62 11.21 8.18 3.71
N PRO A 63 11.13 9.41 4.24
CA PRO A 63 11.77 9.74 5.52
C PRO A 63 11.19 8.95 6.71
N VAL A 64 9.90 8.61 6.66
CA VAL A 64 9.25 7.82 7.71
C VAL A 64 9.58 6.34 7.55
N LEU A 65 9.58 5.84 6.32
CA LEU A 65 9.88 4.44 6.02
C LEU A 65 11.27 4.05 6.54
N GLU A 66 12.29 4.88 6.29
CA GLU A 66 13.65 4.63 6.76
C GLU A 66 13.69 4.46 8.29
N ALA A 67 13.07 5.36 9.05
CA ALA A 67 13.03 5.29 10.51
C ALA A 67 12.16 4.13 11.05
N VAL A 68 11.07 3.79 10.35
CA VAL A 68 10.17 2.69 10.77
C VAL A 68 10.81 1.33 10.53
N LEU A 69 11.64 1.16 9.49
CA LEU A 69 12.36 -0.08 9.23
C LEU A 69 13.31 -0.46 10.38
N GLU A 70 13.86 0.53 11.10
CA GLU A 70 14.71 0.29 12.29
C GLU A 70 13.96 -0.36 13.46
N LEU A 71 12.62 -0.40 13.44
CA LEU A 71 11.81 -1.04 14.48
C LEU A 71 11.87 -2.58 14.42
N GLY A 72 12.38 -3.15 13.33
CA GLY A 72 12.57 -4.60 13.20
C GLY A 72 11.28 -5.40 12.99
N VAL A 73 10.15 -4.74 12.76
CA VAL A 73 8.90 -5.38 12.32
C VAL A 73 8.79 -5.32 10.79
N PRO A 74 8.15 -6.31 10.14
CA PRO A 74 7.80 -6.22 8.73
C PRO A 74 7.08 -4.91 8.39
N VAL A 75 7.37 -4.36 7.23
CA VAL A 75 6.80 -3.11 6.73
C VAL A 75 6.21 -3.31 5.34
N SER A 76 4.93 -3.03 5.20
CA SER A 76 4.17 -2.92 3.96
C SER A 76 4.06 -1.46 3.54
N VAL A 77 4.05 -1.23 2.23
CA VAL A 77 3.84 0.10 1.63
C VAL A 77 2.56 0.06 0.81
N ASP A 78 1.56 0.83 1.25
CA ASP A 78 0.29 1.04 0.55
C ASP A 78 0.50 2.09 -0.55
N THR A 79 0.71 1.60 -1.76
CA THR A 79 0.82 2.45 -2.94
C THR A 79 0.40 1.71 -4.20
N ARG A 80 -0.14 2.48 -5.15
CA ARG A 80 -0.48 2.06 -6.51
C ARG A 80 0.50 2.57 -7.56
N LYS A 81 1.52 3.32 -7.15
CA LYS A 81 2.44 4.03 -8.05
C LYS A 81 3.77 3.30 -8.13
N PRO A 82 4.15 2.77 -9.31
CA PRO A 82 5.37 1.99 -9.40
C PRO A 82 6.64 2.70 -8.99
N GLU A 83 6.70 4.00 -9.26
CA GLU A 83 7.82 4.86 -8.91
C GLU A 83 7.97 5.04 -7.40
N VAL A 84 6.87 4.96 -6.63
CA VAL A 84 6.90 5.05 -5.16
C VAL A 84 7.30 3.71 -4.56
N ALA A 85 6.68 2.62 -5.03
CA ALA A 85 7.01 1.27 -4.61
C ALA A 85 8.48 0.93 -4.90
N GLU A 86 9.03 1.35 -6.05
CA GLU A 86 10.45 1.10 -6.37
C GLU A 86 11.40 1.73 -5.35
N GLU A 87 11.17 2.99 -4.97
CA GLU A 87 11.99 3.66 -3.96
C GLU A 87 11.81 3.04 -2.57
N ALA A 88 10.59 2.66 -2.22
CA ALA A 88 10.32 2.00 -0.95
C ALA A 88 11.01 0.61 -0.85
N LEU A 89 11.02 -0.15 -1.94
CA LEU A 89 11.72 -1.43 -2.01
C LEU A 89 13.24 -1.27 -1.98
N LYS A 90 13.80 -0.22 -2.59
CA LYS A 90 15.24 0.12 -2.46
C LYS A 90 15.63 0.38 -1.01
N LEU A 91 14.74 0.99 -0.21
CA LEU A 91 14.96 1.23 1.22
C LEU A 91 14.80 -0.02 2.08
N GLY A 92 14.17 -1.08 1.57
CA GLY A 92 13.98 -2.34 2.28
C GLY A 92 12.56 -2.60 2.79
N ALA A 93 11.53 -1.99 2.20
CA ALA A 93 10.15 -2.43 2.42
C ALA A 93 9.99 -3.93 2.11
N HIS A 94 9.18 -4.63 2.89
CA HIS A 94 9.07 -6.09 2.87
C HIS A 94 7.87 -6.59 2.06
N LEU A 95 6.90 -5.71 1.80
CA LEU A 95 5.62 -6.01 1.16
C LEU A 95 5.12 -4.78 0.41
N ILE A 96 4.48 -4.98 -0.74
CA ILE A 96 3.69 -3.95 -1.42
C ILE A 96 2.20 -4.24 -1.23
N ASN A 97 1.44 -3.25 -0.79
CA ASN A 97 -0.02 -3.31 -0.72
C ASN A 97 -0.60 -2.46 -1.86
N ASP A 98 -1.08 -3.12 -2.92
CA ASP A 98 -1.62 -2.42 -4.10
C ASP A 98 -3.14 -2.56 -4.15
N VAL A 99 -3.81 -1.48 -3.75
CA VAL A 99 -5.27 -1.29 -3.77
C VAL A 99 -5.88 -1.55 -5.16
N THR A 100 -5.11 -1.34 -6.23
CA THR A 100 -5.58 -1.51 -7.62
C THR A 100 -5.46 -2.97 -8.10
N GLY A 101 -4.88 -3.84 -7.28
CA GLY A 101 -4.86 -5.28 -7.47
C GLY A 101 -3.75 -5.78 -8.38
N LEU A 102 -2.58 -5.13 -8.43
CA LEU A 102 -1.45 -5.49 -9.29
C LEU A 102 -1.80 -5.51 -10.78
N ARG A 103 -2.65 -4.58 -11.22
CA ARG A 103 -3.00 -4.42 -12.63
C ARG A 103 -1.87 -3.79 -13.45
N ASP A 104 -1.01 -2.98 -12.83
CA ASP A 104 0.19 -2.46 -13.48
C ASP A 104 1.28 -3.55 -13.48
N GLU A 105 1.68 -4.01 -14.67
CA GLU A 105 2.72 -5.04 -14.84
C GLU A 105 4.06 -4.61 -14.24
N ARG A 106 4.32 -3.29 -14.13
CA ARG A 106 5.50 -2.78 -13.44
C ARG A 106 5.47 -3.14 -11.96
N MET A 107 4.30 -3.17 -11.32
CA MET A 107 4.19 -3.62 -9.92
C MET A 107 4.49 -5.08 -9.73
N VAL A 108 3.98 -5.91 -10.63
CA VAL A 108 4.30 -7.33 -10.62
C VAL A 108 5.82 -7.53 -10.81
N ALA A 109 6.42 -6.84 -11.79
CA ALA A 109 7.85 -6.94 -12.08
C ALA A 109 8.73 -6.46 -10.91
N LEU A 110 8.35 -5.39 -10.21
CA LEU A 110 9.10 -4.94 -9.04
C LEU A 110 9.03 -5.96 -7.89
N CYS A 111 7.84 -6.46 -7.56
CA CYS A 111 7.70 -7.43 -6.48
C CYS A 111 8.53 -8.70 -6.74
N ALA A 112 8.51 -9.20 -7.98
CA ALA A 112 9.34 -10.32 -8.40
C ALA A 112 10.84 -10.00 -8.34
N ARG A 113 11.25 -8.82 -8.84
CA ARG A 113 12.66 -8.40 -8.87
C ARG A 113 13.27 -8.25 -7.48
N TYR A 114 12.52 -7.70 -6.53
CA TYR A 114 12.98 -7.54 -5.14
C TYR A 114 12.68 -8.75 -4.26
N GLY A 115 11.96 -9.76 -4.77
CA GLY A 115 11.61 -10.96 -4.02
C GLY A 115 10.70 -10.68 -2.82
N VAL A 116 9.77 -9.74 -2.97
CA VAL A 116 8.79 -9.39 -1.93
C VAL A 116 7.39 -9.85 -2.32
N ALA A 117 6.59 -10.23 -1.33
CA ALA A 117 5.18 -10.54 -1.56
C ALA A 117 4.38 -9.25 -1.82
N ALA A 118 3.16 -9.41 -2.29
CA ALA A 118 2.24 -8.29 -2.48
C ALA A 118 0.82 -8.64 -2.03
N VAL A 119 0.12 -7.65 -1.48
CA VAL A 119 -1.32 -7.74 -1.21
C VAL A 119 -2.07 -7.32 -2.47
N VAL A 120 -2.91 -8.23 -2.96
CA VAL A 120 -3.79 -8.00 -4.10
C VAL A 120 -5.18 -7.68 -3.57
N MET A 121 -5.69 -6.47 -3.84
CA MET A 121 -7.06 -6.10 -3.53
C MET A 121 -7.95 -6.02 -4.77
N HIS A 122 -9.21 -6.41 -4.62
CA HIS A 122 -10.22 -6.22 -5.66
C HIS A 122 -10.80 -4.80 -5.60
N MET A 123 -10.73 -4.10 -6.72
CA MET A 123 -11.46 -2.85 -6.97
C MET A 123 -12.14 -2.96 -8.34
N PRO A 124 -13.45 -2.67 -8.49
CA PRO A 124 -14.16 -2.92 -9.75
C PRO A 124 -13.57 -2.19 -10.96
N VAL A 125 -13.03 -0.98 -10.76
CA VAL A 125 -12.20 -0.25 -11.73
C VAL A 125 -10.93 0.23 -11.02
N PRO A 126 -9.76 0.35 -11.68
CA PRO A 126 -8.50 0.78 -11.05
C PRO A 126 -8.45 2.31 -10.81
N ASP A 127 -9.55 2.87 -10.32
CA ASP A 127 -9.70 4.28 -9.99
C ASP A 127 -10.51 4.41 -8.68
N PRO A 128 -9.85 4.79 -7.56
CA PRO A 128 -10.51 4.98 -6.27
C PRO A 128 -11.65 6.02 -6.31
N GLN A 129 -11.61 6.99 -7.23
CA GLN A 129 -12.66 8.00 -7.35
C GLN A 129 -13.92 7.42 -8.00
N ALA A 130 -13.75 6.54 -8.98
CA ALA A 130 -14.85 5.91 -9.73
C ALA A 130 -15.32 4.57 -9.13
N MET A 131 -14.56 3.95 -8.21
CA MET A 131 -14.83 2.58 -7.74
C MET A 131 -16.25 2.37 -7.19
N MET A 132 -16.78 3.36 -6.46
CA MET A 132 -18.12 3.27 -5.86
C MET A 132 -19.23 3.29 -6.90
N ALA A 133 -19.08 4.10 -7.94
CA ALA A 133 -20.04 4.18 -9.05
C ALA A 133 -20.05 2.91 -9.91
N HIS A 134 -19.00 2.09 -9.82
CA HIS A 134 -18.84 0.84 -10.57
C HIS A 134 -19.02 -0.41 -9.70
N ALA A 135 -19.43 -0.26 -8.43
CA ALA A 135 -19.64 -1.36 -7.50
C ALA A 135 -20.98 -2.09 -7.76
N HIS A 136 -21.20 -2.49 -9.02
CA HIS A 136 -22.37 -3.26 -9.46
C HIS A 136 -21.91 -4.65 -9.87
N TYR A 137 -22.43 -5.67 -9.20
CA TYR A 137 -22.06 -7.07 -9.42
C TYR A 137 -23.30 -7.89 -9.73
N GLY A 138 -23.15 -8.88 -10.62
CA GLY A 138 -24.14 -9.95 -10.76
C GLY A 138 -24.01 -10.96 -9.63
N ASP A 139 -22.76 -11.39 -9.36
CA ASP A 139 -22.38 -12.22 -8.21
C ASP A 139 -21.02 -11.76 -7.68
N VAL A 140 -21.06 -10.94 -6.63
CA VAL A 140 -19.86 -10.34 -6.03
C VAL A 140 -18.84 -11.38 -5.56
N VAL A 141 -19.28 -12.55 -5.08
CA VAL A 141 -18.36 -13.57 -4.57
C VAL A 141 -17.64 -14.23 -5.74
N ALA A 142 -18.38 -14.63 -6.78
CA ALA A 142 -17.80 -15.26 -7.96
C ALA A 142 -16.85 -14.33 -8.71
N GLU A 143 -17.25 -13.06 -8.89
CA GLU A 143 -16.49 -12.05 -9.62
C GLU A 143 -15.19 -11.68 -8.89
N VAL A 144 -15.27 -11.39 -7.58
CA VAL A 144 -14.08 -11.06 -6.77
C VAL A 144 -13.12 -12.25 -6.72
N LYS A 145 -13.62 -13.48 -6.52
CA LYS A 145 -12.77 -14.68 -6.49
C LYS A 145 -12.07 -14.90 -7.83
N THR A 146 -12.77 -14.68 -8.94
CA THR A 146 -12.21 -14.84 -10.29
C THR A 146 -11.08 -13.84 -10.51
N PHE A 147 -11.29 -12.56 -10.15
CA PHE A 147 -10.27 -11.53 -10.26
C PHE A 147 -9.04 -11.84 -9.39
N LEU A 148 -9.24 -12.09 -8.08
CA LEU A 148 -8.13 -12.32 -7.15
C LEU A 148 -7.30 -13.54 -7.56
N LYS A 149 -7.97 -14.61 -8.03
CA LYS A 149 -7.28 -15.80 -8.54
C LYS A 149 -6.42 -15.48 -9.76
N ALA A 150 -6.97 -14.76 -10.74
CA ALA A 150 -6.24 -14.40 -11.95
C ALA A 150 -5.01 -13.52 -11.65
N GLN A 151 -5.17 -12.53 -10.77
CA GLN A 151 -4.06 -11.65 -10.36
C GLN A 151 -2.98 -12.40 -9.58
N ALA A 152 -3.37 -13.28 -8.63
CA ALA A 152 -2.41 -14.10 -7.90
C ALA A 152 -1.65 -15.06 -8.83
N GLU A 153 -2.35 -15.75 -9.75
CA GLU A 153 -1.71 -16.62 -10.75
C GLU A 153 -0.77 -15.84 -11.67
N ASN A 154 -1.10 -14.59 -12.01
CA ASN A 154 -0.22 -13.72 -12.79
C ASN A 154 1.05 -13.36 -12.02
N ALA A 155 0.91 -12.94 -10.76
CA ALA A 155 2.03 -12.58 -9.90
C ALA A 155 2.98 -13.77 -9.66
N LEU A 156 2.43 -14.94 -9.33
CA LEU A 156 3.22 -16.16 -9.12
C LEU A 156 3.97 -16.59 -10.38
N ARG A 157 3.34 -16.53 -11.56
CA ARG A 157 4.02 -16.83 -12.84
C ARG A 157 5.16 -15.87 -13.15
N ALA A 158 5.04 -14.61 -12.72
CA ALA A 158 6.09 -13.61 -12.89
C ALA A 158 7.23 -13.74 -11.86
N GLY A 159 7.11 -14.64 -10.88
CA GLY A 159 8.13 -14.89 -9.86
C GLY A 159 7.96 -14.09 -8.57
N VAL A 160 6.79 -13.49 -8.34
CA VAL A 160 6.45 -12.91 -7.02
C VAL A 160 6.32 -14.06 -6.00
N PRO A 161 6.96 -14.00 -4.84
CA PRO A 161 6.85 -15.03 -3.80
C PRO A 161 5.43 -15.12 -3.23
N GLN A 162 5.07 -16.33 -2.79
CA GLN A 162 3.81 -16.62 -2.12
C GLN A 162 3.83 -16.23 -0.65
#